data_AF-A0A267TK85-F1
#
_entry.id   AF-A0A267TK85-F1
#
_cell.length_a   1.000
_cell.length_b   1.000
_cell.length_c   1.000
_cell.angle_alpha   90.00
_cell.angle_beta   90.00
_cell.angle_gamma   90.00
#
_symmetry.space_group_name_H-M   'P 1'
#
loop_
_entity.id
_entity.type
_entity.pdbx_description
1 polymer ?
#
loop_
_entity_poly.entity_id
_entity_poly.type
_entity_poly.pdbx_seq_one_letter_code
_entity_poly.pdbx_strand_id
1 'polypeptide(L)'
;MGESKTIHGLRVYPNKPFDAKLNLRFDAPQKGNVTISVTDVNGKEVGHQVVKDFEGEFMGQVDLKKNTKGTLFVTVTQNEDGTVKRVVVE
;
A
#
# COMPACT_ATOMS: atom_id res chain seq x y z
N MET A 1 19.47 4.81 -3.15
CA MET A 1 18.15 4.30 -3.55
C MET A 1 17.25 5.52 -3.67
N GLY A 2 16.89 5.90 -4.89
CA GLY A 2 16.07 7.09 -5.14
C GLY A 2 14.63 6.85 -4.73
N GLU A 3 13.92 7.92 -4.43
CA GLU A 3 12.46 7.90 -4.30
C GLU A 3 11.83 7.44 -5.62
N SER A 4 10.67 6.78 -5.54
CA SER A 4 9.89 6.42 -6.73
C SER A 4 9.52 7.68 -7.50
N LYS A 5 9.54 7.58 -8.83
CA LYS A 5 9.09 8.60 -9.79
C LYS A 5 7.57 8.56 -10.03
N THR A 6 6.92 7.44 -9.71
CA THR A 6 5.49 7.22 -9.97
C THR A 6 4.64 7.20 -8.72
N ILE A 7 5.21 6.96 -7.54
CA ILE A 7 4.50 6.96 -6.26
C ILE A 7 5.25 7.83 -5.24
N HIS A 8 4.71 9.01 -4.98
CA HIS A 8 5.30 9.98 -4.08
C HIS A 8 4.67 9.95 -2.69
N GLY A 9 5.50 10.12 -1.66
CA GLY A 9 5.03 10.42 -0.31
C GLY A 9 4.20 9.32 0.37
N LEU A 10 4.41 8.03 0.04
CA LEU A 10 3.62 6.93 0.60
C LEU A 10 3.61 6.93 2.14
N ARG A 11 2.39 7.04 2.69
CA ARG A 11 2.08 6.85 4.11
C ARG A 11 1.12 5.68 4.27
N VAL A 12 1.40 4.86 5.28
CA VAL A 12 0.62 3.67 5.61
C VAL A 12 0.46 3.62 7.12
N TYR A 13 -0.77 3.45 7.60
CA TYR A 13 -1.06 3.36 9.02
C TYR A 13 -2.32 2.53 9.29
N PRO A 14 -2.32 1.69 10.34
CA PRO A 14 -3.49 0.94 10.75
C PRO A 14 -4.51 1.83 11.47
N ASN A 15 -5.77 1.39 11.50
CA ASN A 15 -6.75 1.94 12.43
C ASN A 15 -6.45 1.55 13.87
N LYS A 16 -6.94 2.36 14.83
CA LYS A 16 -6.90 2.06 16.27
C LYS A 16 -8.32 2.24 16.86
N PRO A 17 -9.03 1.17 17.25
CA PRO A 17 -8.61 -0.24 17.20
C PRO A 17 -8.42 -0.76 15.77
N PHE A 18 -7.63 -1.82 15.62
CA PHE A 18 -7.37 -2.43 14.32
C PHE A 18 -8.61 -3.18 13.81
N ASP A 19 -9.00 -2.91 12.56
CA ASP A 19 -10.23 -3.39 11.93
C ASP A 19 -9.96 -4.18 10.62
N ALA A 20 -8.79 -4.82 10.52
CA ALA A 20 -8.33 -5.53 9.33
C ALA A 20 -8.14 -4.63 8.08
N LYS A 21 -7.93 -3.32 8.26
CA LYS A 21 -7.64 -2.39 7.17
C LYS A 21 -6.38 -1.57 7.43
N LEU A 22 -5.71 -1.18 6.36
CA LEU A 22 -4.66 -0.16 6.37
C LEU A 22 -5.14 1.06 5.60
N ASN A 23 -4.90 2.24 6.16
CA ASN A 23 -5.10 3.50 5.47
C ASN A 23 -3.84 3.87 4.70
N LEU A 24 -4.01 4.28 3.44
CA LEU A 24 -2.94 4.65 2.52
C LEU A 24 -3.14 6.07 2.02
N ARG A 25 -2.04 6.83 1.95
CA ARG A 25 -1.97 8.11 1.23
C ARG A 25 -0.71 8.18 0.39
N PHE A 26 -0.84 8.57 -0.86
CA PHE A 26 0.27 8.84 -1.78
C PHE A 26 -0.20 9.74 -2.93
N ASP A 27 0.73 10.28 -3.69
CA ASP A 27 0.49 10.97 -4.96
C ASP A 27 1.04 10.13 -6.11
N ALA A 28 0.27 10.01 -7.19
CA ALA A 28 0.65 9.34 -8.42
C ALA A 28 0.62 10.34 -9.58
N PRO A 29 1.73 11.02 -9.91
CA PRO A 29 1.75 12.12 -10.88
C PRO A 29 1.59 11.68 -12.34
N GLN A 30 1.54 10.37 -12.58
CA GLN A 30 1.37 9.79 -13.91
C GLN A 30 0.07 8.99 -13.95
N LYS A 31 -0.56 8.95 -15.14
CA LYS A 31 -1.70 8.07 -15.38
C LYS A 31 -1.26 6.62 -15.52
N GLY A 32 -1.93 5.72 -14.82
CA GLY A 32 -1.71 4.28 -14.96
C GLY A 32 -2.43 3.46 -13.89
N ASN A 33 -2.38 2.14 -14.04
CA ASN A 33 -2.91 1.25 -13.01
C ASN A 33 -1.99 1.28 -11.79
N VAL A 34 -2.56 1.55 -10.61
CA VAL A 34 -1.86 1.42 -9.34
C VAL A 34 -2.19 0.07 -8.73
N THR A 35 -1.15 -0.69 -8.37
CA THR A 35 -1.29 -1.94 -7.63
C THR A 35 -0.78 -1.75 -6.21
N ILE A 36 -1.62 -2.08 -5.24
CA ILE A 36 -1.32 -2.09 -3.82
C ILE A 36 -1.28 -3.56 -3.38
N SER A 37 -0.12 -4.05 -2.95
CA SER A 37 0.02 -5.39 -2.38
C SER A 37 0.56 -5.28 -0.96
N VAL A 38 0.02 -6.11 -0.06
CA VAL A 38 0.45 -6.20 1.33
C VAL A 38 0.94 -7.61 1.60
N THR A 39 2.19 -7.75 2.04
CA THR A 39 2.80 -9.04 2.38
C THR A 39 3.26 -9.09 3.84
N ASP A 40 3.27 -10.28 4.42
CA ASP A 40 3.92 -10.51 5.72
C ASP A 40 5.44 -10.72 5.56
N VAL A 41 6.14 -10.95 6.69
CA VAL A 41 7.59 -11.22 6.72
C VAL A 41 8.02 -12.48 5.95
N ASN A 42 7.11 -13.40 5.66
CA ASN A 42 7.36 -14.60 4.88
C ASN A 42 7.06 -14.38 3.38
N GLY A 43 6.69 -13.17 2.98
CA GLY A 43 6.28 -12.85 1.61
C GLY A 43 4.86 -13.32 1.26
N LYS A 44 4.07 -13.78 2.24
CA LYS A 44 2.69 -14.20 1.99
C LYS A 44 1.83 -12.97 1.76
N GLU A 45 1.11 -12.92 0.65
CA GLU A 45 0.13 -11.86 0.40
C GLU A 45 -1.03 -11.95 1.40
N VAL A 46 -1.29 -10.83 2.08
CA VAL A 46 -2.35 -10.66 3.07
C VAL A 46 -3.33 -9.53 2.71
N GLY A 47 -3.08 -8.76 1.65
CA GLY A 47 -4.01 -7.75 1.13
C GLY A 47 -3.62 -7.37 -0.30
N HIS A 48 -4.61 -7.03 -1.12
CA HIS A 48 -4.39 -6.71 -2.53
C HIS A 48 -5.48 -5.77 -3.04
N GLN A 49 -5.10 -4.75 -3.83
CA GLN A 49 -6.03 -3.86 -4.50
C GLN A 49 -5.41 -3.31 -5.79
N VAL A 50 -6.21 -3.21 -6.85
CA VAL A 50 -5.85 -2.52 -8.08
C VAL A 50 -6.78 -1.34 -8.30
N VAL A 51 -6.20 -0.17 -8.56
CA VAL A 51 -6.92 1.04 -8.96
C VAL A 51 -6.57 1.31 -10.42
N LYS A 52 -7.56 1.17 -11.32
CA LYS A 52 -7.34 1.30 -12.75
C LYS A 52 -7.34 2.76 -13.19
N ASP A 53 -6.52 3.06 -14.20
CA ASP A 53 -6.51 4.37 -14.88
C ASP A 53 -6.39 5.57 -13.91
N PHE A 54 -5.57 5.43 -12.87
CA PHE A 54 -5.46 6.39 -11.77
C PHE A 54 -4.34 7.41 -12.00
N GLU A 55 -4.56 8.64 -11.52
CA GLU A 55 -3.61 9.74 -11.48
C GLU A 55 -4.04 10.68 -10.33
N GLY A 56 -3.07 11.30 -9.64
CA GLY A 56 -3.28 12.28 -8.58
C GLY A 56 -3.19 11.72 -7.14
N GLU A 57 -3.82 12.41 -6.19
CA GLU A 57 -3.79 12.04 -4.77
C GLU A 57 -4.69 10.85 -4.46
N PHE A 58 -4.12 9.77 -3.93
CA PHE A 58 -4.86 8.65 -3.39
C PHE A 58 -5.04 8.81 -1.88
N MET A 59 -6.29 8.67 -1.41
CA MET A 59 -6.64 8.58 0.00
C MET A 59 -7.67 7.46 0.16
N GLY A 60 -7.22 6.31 0.65
CA GLY A 60 -8.07 5.12 0.67
C GLY A 60 -7.62 4.07 1.67
N GLN A 61 -8.28 2.92 1.61
CA GLN A 61 -8.04 1.78 2.48
C GLN A 61 -7.84 0.52 1.65
N VAL A 62 -6.96 -0.36 2.14
CA VAL A 62 -6.82 -1.73 1.64
C VAL A 62 -7.27 -2.71 2.72
N ASP A 63 -8.14 -3.64 2.35
CA ASP A 63 -8.56 -4.73 3.22
C ASP A 63 -7.46 -5.78 3.36
N LEU A 64 -7.29 -6.28 4.57
CA LEU A 64 -6.40 -7.37 4.90
C LEU A 64 -7.18 -8.66 5.18
N LYS A 65 -6.52 -9.81 5.01
CA LYS A 65 -7.04 -11.09 5.46
C LYS A 65 -7.33 -11.02 6.96
N LYS A 66 -8.42 -11.67 7.39
CA LYS A 66 -8.82 -11.72 8.81
C LYS A 66 -7.65 -12.21 9.68
N ASN A 67 -7.52 -11.62 10.86
CA ASN A 67 -6.47 -11.94 11.85
C ASN A 67 -5.03 -11.64 11.40
N THR A 68 -4.83 -10.84 10.35
CA THR A 68 -3.49 -10.37 9.97
C THR A 68 -2.91 -9.51 11.10
N LYS A 69 -1.70 -9.86 11.56
CA LYS A 69 -0.97 -9.19 12.65
C LYS A 69 0.53 -9.24 12.37
N GLY A 70 1.29 -8.41 13.08
CA GLY A 70 2.74 -8.36 13.01
C GLY A 70 3.26 -7.34 12.01
N THR A 71 4.48 -7.58 11.52
CA THR A 71 5.14 -6.70 10.54
C THR A 71 4.66 -7.03 9.13
N LEU A 72 4.21 -6.00 8.42
CA LEU A 72 3.76 -6.07 7.04
C LEU A 72 4.56 -5.12 6.15
N PHE A 73 4.64 -5.46 4.87
CA PHE A 73 5.20 -4.63 3.81
C PHE A 73 4.09 -4.27 2.84
N VAL A 74 3.84 -2.97 2.70
CA VAL A 74 2.89 -2.42 1.73
C VAL A 74 3.68 -1.91 0.55
N THR A 75 3.50 -2.54 -0.59
CA THR A 75 4.11 -2.16 -1.86
C THR A 75 3.05 -1.49 -2.71
N VAL A 76 3.36 -0.28 -3.20
CA VAL A 76 2.51 0.45 -4.14
C VAL A 76 3.32 0.66 -5.42
N THR A 77 2.82 0.12 -6.54
CA THR A 77 3.47 0.23 -7.84
C THR A 77 2.54 0.88 -8.86
N GLN A 78 3.15 1.61 -9.78
CA GLN A 78 2.49 2.12 -10.98
C GLN A 78 3.51 2.08 -12.13
N ASN A 79 3.07 1.54 -13.27
CA ASN A 79 3.95 1.22 -14.39
C ASN A 79 5.07 0.25 -13.95
N GLU A 80 6.34 0.59 -14.20
CA GLU A 80 7.51 -0.23 -13.85
C GLU A 80 8.21 0.23 -12.56
N ASP A 81 7.59 1.16 -11.83
CA ASP A 81 8.17 1.80 -10.65
C ASP A 81 7.23 1.74 -9.45
N GLY A 82 7.77 1.97 -8.26
CA GLY A 82 6.97 1.97 -7.04
C GLY A 82 7.79 2.12 -5.77
N THR A 83 7.09 2.07 -4.65
CA THR A 83 7.68 2.23 -3.32
C THR A 83 7.10 1.23 -2.33
N VAL A 84 7.84 1.00 -1.25
CA VAL A 84 7.47 0.06 -0.19
C VAL A 84 7.50 0.73 1.18
N LYS A 85 6.53 0.42 2.03
CA LYS A 85 6.49 0.86 3.42
C LYS A 85 6.30 -0.32 4.36
N ARG A 86 7.13 -0.38 5.41
CA ARG A 86 6.93 -1.28 6.53
C ARG A 86 5.91 -0.68 7.51
N VAL A 87 4.96 -1.48 7.95
CA VAL A 87 3.97 -1.13 8.99
C VAL A 87 3.85 -2.27 10.00
N VAL A 88 3.57 -1.94 11.25
CA VAL A 88 3.32 -2.93 12.32
C VAL A 88 1.86 -2.86 12.71
N VAL A 89 1.23 -4.02 12.80
CA VAL A 89 -0.16 -4.21 13.22
C VAL A 89 -0.19 -5.10 14.46
N GLU A 90 -0.99 -4.73 15.45
CA GLU A 90 -1.12 -5.43 16.75
C GLU A 90 -2.40 -6.27 16.85
#